data_AF-A0A3M7M0U6-F1
#
_entry.id   AF-A0A3M7M0U6-F1
#
_cell.length_a   1.000
_cell.length_b   1.000
_cell.length_c   1.000
_cell.angle_alpha   90.00
_cell.angle_beta   90.00
_cell.angle_gamma   90.00
#
_symmetry.space_group_name_H-M   'P 1'
#
loop_
_entity.id
_entity.type
_entity.pdbx_description
1 polymer ?
#
loop_
_entity_poly.entity_id
_entity_poly.type
_entity_poly.pdbx_seq_one_letter_code
_entity_poly.pdbx_strand_id
1 'polypeptide(L)'
;MPTTENPPYQPPKDLRALLADLDDRADRILASLYVLWDLDTRYAEIEKDIQQQDYIDVIRSNTGKMEADLGVIERRAELLGGDRLFEWINGGKDEEEKEERQSIVMRLTEKMEHLERQMAEAKNGYSDKN
;
A
#
# COMPACT_ATOMS: atom_id res chain seq x y z
N MET A 1 17.58 12.49 47.22
CA MET A 1 17.32 13.03 45.87
C MET A 1 17.01 11.84 44.98
N PRO A 2 15.82 11.71 44.38
CA PRO A 2 15.59 10.70 43.37
C PRO A 2 16.19 11.21 42.05
N THR A 3 17.18 10.50 41.54
CA THR A 3 17.77 10.70 40.22
C THR A 3 16.71 10.43 39.16
N THR A 4 16.43 11.43 38.32
CA THR A 4 15.72 11.26 37.06
C THR A 4 16.61 10.43 36.13
N GLU A 5 16.51 9.11 36.22
CA GLU A 5 16.99 8.23 35.16
C GLU A 5 16.14 8.54 33.92
N ASN A 6 16.76 9.19 32.94
CA ASN A 6 16.19 9.20 31.59
C ASN A 6 15.95 7.74 31.20
N PRO A 7 14.75 7.37 30.70
CA PRO A 7 14.51 6.01 30.25
C PRO A 7 15.60 5.65 29.22
N PRO A 8 16.12 4.41 29.27
CA PRO A 8 17.16 3.98 28.34
C PRO A 8 16.69 4.22 26.91
N TYR A 9 17.52 4.88 26.10
CA TYR A 9 17.30 5.07 24.67
C TYR A 9 17.03 3.69 24.06
N GLN A 10 15.76 3.42 23.77
CA GLN A 10 15.40 2.24 23.00
C GLN A 10 15.66 2.60 21.54
N PRO A 11 16.51 1.84 20.83
CA PRO A 11 16.69 2.06 19.41
C PRO A 11 15.32 2.00 18.74
N PRO A 12 15.04 2.86 17.74
CA PRO A 12 13.76 2.86 17.04
C PRO A 12 13.43 1.44 16.60
N LYS A 13 12.23 0.95 16.95
CA LYS A 13 11.77 -0.39 16.56
C LYS A 13 11.97 -0.53 15.05
N ASP A 14 12.73 -1.53 14.62
CA ASP A 14 13.03 -1.73 13.21
C ASP A 14 11.74 -1.77 12.39
N LEU A 15 11.58 -0.78 11.50
CA LEU A 15 10.40 -0.62 10.66
C LEU A 15 10.53 -1.38 9.33
N ARG A 16 11.69 -1.96 9.00
CA ARG A 16 11.92 -2.64 7.71
C ARG A 16 10.83 -3.65 7.38
N ALA A 17 10.48 -4.52 8.32
CA ALA A 17 9.46 -5.54 8.11
C ALA A 17 8.04 -4.95 7.90
N LEU A 18 7.73 -3.84 8.56
CA LEU A 18 6.45 -3.16 8.41
C LEU A 18 6.36 -2.45 7.06
N LEU A 19 7.42 -1.73 6.67
CA LEU A 19 7.52 -1.03 5.39
C LEU A 19 7.52 -2.02 4.21
N ALA A 20 8.21 -3.15 4.34
CA ALA A 20 8.20 -4.20 3.32
C ALA A 20 6.81 -4.83 3.15
N ASP A 21 6.07 -5.12 4.23
CA ASP A 21 4.71 -5.65 4.12
C ASP A 21 3.75 -4.63 3.48
N LEU A 22 3.95 -3.33 3.71
CA LEU A 22 3.18 -2.28 3.02
C LEU A 22 3.53 -2.19 1.53
N ASP A 23 4.81 -2.30 1.18
CA ASP A 23 5.31 -2.32 -0.19
C ASP A 23 4.68 -3.47 -0.98
N ASP A 24 4.74 -4.69 -0.43
CA ASP A 24 4.17 -5.90 -1.01
C ASP A 24 2.66 -5.81 -1.21
N ARG A 25 1.94 -5.19 -0.27
CA ARG A 25 0.48 -5.03 -0.36
C ARG A 25 0.10 -4.01 -1.41
N ALA A 26 0.82 -2.89 -1.49
CA ALA A 26 0.59 -1.91 -2.54
C ALA A 26 0.79 -2.54 -3.94
N ASP A 27 1.83 -3.38 -4.11
CA ASP A 27 2.04 -4.11 -5.36
C ASP A 27 0.89 -5.07 -5.70
N ARG A 28 0.35 -5.78 -4.71
CA ARG A 28 -0.81 -6.65 -4.92
C ARG A 28 -2.05 -5.88 -5.34
N ILE A 29 -2.32 -4.74 -4.71
CA ILE A 29 -3.48 -3.91 -5.06
C ILE A 29 -3.32 -3.34 -6.48
N LEU A 30 -2.14 -2.83 -6.82
CA LEU A 30 -1.84 -2.34 -8.17
C LEU A 30 -1.99 -3.45 -9.22
N ALA A 31 -1.51 -4.66 -8.94
CA ALA A 31 -1.68 -5.80 -9.84
C ALA A 31 -3.17 -6.19 -10.01
N SER A 32 -3.95 -6.20 -8.92
CA SER A 32 -5.38 -6.46 -9.00
C SER A 32 -6.13 -5.36 -9.77
N LEU A 33 -5.77 -4.09 -9.61
CA LEU A 33 -6.32 -2.98 -10.41
C LEU A 33 -6.03 -3.16 -11.91
N TYR A 34 -4.79 -3.51 -12.25
CA TYR A 34 -4.41 -3.80 -13.63
C TYR A 34 -5.25 -4.93 -14.25
N VAL A 35 -5.43 -6.03 -13.50
CA VAL A 35 -6.28 -7.15 -13.95
C VAL A 35 -7.72 -6.68 -14.15
N LEU A 36 -8.28 -5.88 -13.23
CA LEU A 36 -9.65 -5.37 -13.37
C LEU A 36 -9.82 -4.45 -14.59
N TRP A 37 -8.83 -3.64 -14.93
CA TRP A 37 -8.88 -2.79 -16.13
C TRP A 37 -8.70 -3.55 -17.44
N ASP A 38 -7.76 -4.51 -17.47
CA ASP A 38 -7.59 -5.40 -18.63
C ASP A 38 -8.86 -6.19 -18.90
N LEU A 39 -9.50 -6.67 -17.82
CA LEU A 39 -10.81 -7.27 -17.89
C LEU A 39 -11.85 -6.29 -18.44
N ASP A 40 -12.02 -5.07 -17.87
CA ASP A 40 -13.08 -4.12 -18.30
C ASP A 40 -12.97 -3.79 -19.79
N THR A 41 -11.73 -3.67 -20.28
CA THR A 41 -11.43 -3.44 -21.69
C THR A 41 -11.90 -4.61 -22.56
N ARG A 42 -11.66 -5.85 -22.13
CA ARG A 42 -12.02 -7.07 -22.87
C ARG A 42 -13.51 -7.42 -22.76
N TYR A 43 -14.19 -6.99 -21.69
CA TYR A 43 -15.61 -7.28 -21.47
C TYR A 43 -16.51 -6.77 -22.60
N ALA A 44 -16.16 -5.64 -23.20
CA ALA A 44 -16.89 -5.10 -24.35
C ALA A 44 -16.86 -6.02 -25.58
N GLU A 45 -15.92 -6.97 -25.65
CA GLU A 45 -15.69 -7.87 -26.77
C GLU A 45 -16.21 -9.30 -26.53
N ILE A 46 -16.66 -9.62 -25.31
CA ILE A 46 -17.10 -10.97 -24.94
C ILE A 46 -18.61 -11.15 -25.24
N GLU A 47 -18.94 -12.04 -26.18
CA GLU A 47 -20.32 -12.49 -26.42
C GLU A 47 -20.92 -13.19 -25.18
N LYS A 48 -22.21 -12.97 -24.93
CA LYS A 48 -22.93 -13.42 -23.72
C LYS A 48 -23.00 -14.95 -23.62
N ASP A 49 -22.13 -15.55 -22.80
CA ASP A 49 -22.15 -16.96 -22.35
C ASP A 49 -21.45 -17.11 -20.97
N ILE A 50 -21.25 -18.35 -20.47
CA ILE A 50 -20.50 -18.82 -19.27
C ILE A 50 -19.25 -17.96 -18.95
N GLN A 51 -18.58 -17.43 -19.96
CA GLN A 51 -17.44 -16.51 -19.82
C GLN A 51 -17.79 -15.24 -19.03
N GLN A 52 -19.04 -14.76 -19.03
CA GLN A 52 -19.49 -13.64 -18.19
C GLN A 52 -19.59 -13.99 -16.71
N GLN A 53 -19.91 -15.25 -16.36
CA GLN A 53 -19.93 -15.69 -14.96
C GLN A 53 -18.52 -15.80 -14.39
N ASP A 54 -17.61 -16.43 -15.14
CA ASP A 54 -16.19 -16.47 -14.77
C ASP A 54 -15.63 -15.05 -14.57
N TYR A 55 -16.05 -14.12 -15.42
CA TYR A 55 -15.67 -12.73 -15.34
C TYR A 55 -16.19 -12.02 -14.07
N ILE A 56 -17.45 -12.23 -13.70
CA ILE A 56 -18.03 -11.72 -12.44
C ILE A 56 -17.29 -12.28 -11.22
N ASP A 57 -16.94 -13.57 -11.24
CA ASP A 57 -16.24 -14.22 -10.13
C ASP A 57 -14.79 -13.72 -10.00
N VAL A 58 -14.10 -13.48 -11.11
CA VAL A 58 -12.75 -12.89 -11.12
C VAL A 58 -12.78 -11.45 -10.61
N ILE A 59 -13.78 -10.64 -11.01
CA ILE A 59 -13.96 -9.29 -10.46
C ILE A 59 -14.16 -9.36 -8.96
N ARG A 60 -15.14 -10.15 -8.49
CA ARG A 60 -15.46 -10.26 -7.06
C ARG A 60 -14.24 -10.72 -6.24
N SER A 61 -13.49 -11.69 -6.75
CA SER A 61 -12.28 -12.19 -6.09
C SER A 61 -11.19 -11.11 -5.98
N ASN A 62 -10.94 -10.36 -7.05
CA ASN A 62 -9.92 -9.30 -7.04
C ASN A 62 -10.33 -8.12 -6.15
N THR A 63 -11.58 -7.66 -6.24
CA THR A 63 -12.07 -6.56 -5.40
C THR A 63 -12.01 -6.93 -3.92
N GLY A 64 -12.42 -8.15 -3.54
CA GLY A 64 -12.35 -8.60 -2.14
C GLY A 64 -10.92 -8.72 -1.60
N LYS A 65 -9.95 -9.12 -2.43
CA LYS A 65 -8.52 -9.13 -2.05
C LYS A 65 -7.98 -7.72 -1.87
N MET A 66 -8.32 -6.81 -2.78
CA MET A 66 -7.92 -5.41 -2.68
C MET A 66 -8.47 -4.75 -1.42
N GLU A 67 -9.76 -4.94 -1.10
CA GLU A 67 -10.36 -4.41 0.13
C GLU A 67 -9.65 -4.93 1.38
N ALA A 68 -9.30 -6.22 1.41
CA ALA A 68 -8.57 -6.80 2.52
C ALA A 68 -7.17 -6.19 2.68
N ASP A 69 -6.43 -6.01 1.56
CA ASP A 69 -5.10 -5.41 1.58
C ASP A 69 -5.14 -3.92 1.93
N LEU A 70 -6.10 -3.15 1.40
CA LEU A 70 -6.33 -1.75 1.75
C LEU A 70 -6.62 -1.59 3.25
N GLY A 71 -7.50 -2.42 3.81
CA GLY A 71 -7.78 -2.38 5.24
C GLY A 71 -6.57 -2.73 6.11
N VAL A 72 -5.60 -3.49 5.60
CA VAL A 72 -4.32 -3.71 6.30
C VAL A 72 -3.39 -2.51 6.16
N ILE A 73 -3.31 -1.90 4.97
CA ILE A 73 -2.51 -0.69 4.75
C ILE A 73 -2.99 0.43 5.67
N GLU A 74 -4.29 0.70 5.74
CA GLU A 74 -4.86 1.75 6.61
C GLU A 74 -4.47 1.54 8.09
N ARG A 75 -4.75 0.35 8.63
CA ARG A 75 -4.42 0.02 10.03
C ARG A 75 -2.94 0.10 10.35
N ARG A 76 -2.08 -0.17 9.36
CA ARG A 76 -0.61 -0.16 9.53
C ARG A 76 -0.02 1.22 9.32
N ALA A 77 -0.60 2.03 8.43
CA ALA A 77 -0.23 3.42 8.23
C ALA A 77 -0.48 4.26 9.49
N GLU A 78 -1.56 3.98 10.24
CA GLU A 78 -1.80 4.58 11.56
C GLU A 78 -0.64 4.34 12.56
N LEU A 79 0.10 3.24 12.41
CA LEU A 79 1.26 2.92 13.25
C LEU A 79 2.54 3.63 12.80
N LEU A 80 2.54 4.24 11.61
CA LEU A 80 3.67 4.89 10.94
C LEU A 80 3.51 6.41 10.92
N GLY A 81 3.20 7.02 12.07
CA GLY A 81 3.19 8.48 12.21
C GLY A 81 4.52 9.11 11.75
N GLY A 82 4.44 10.32 11.17
CA GLY A 82 5.59 11.02 10.58
C GLY A 82 6.79 11.15 11.53
N ASP A 83 6.53 11.42 12.81
CA ASP A 83 7.58 11.51 13.84
C ASP A 83 8.33 10.19 14.02
N ARG A 84 7.62 9.05 13.97
CA ARG A 84 8.22 7.73 14.12
C ARG A 84 9.07 7.32 12.92
N LEU A 85 8.63 7.67 11.71
CA LEU A 85 9.40 7.47 10.49
C LEU A 85 10.67 8.33 10.51
N PHE A 86 10.55 9.58 10.93
CA PHE A 86 11.68 10.50 11.08
C PHE A 86 12.68 9.99 12.13
N GLU A 87 12.23 9.56 13.30
CA GLU A 87 13.08 8.96 14.33
C GLU A 87 13.77 7.68 13.85
N TRP A 88 13.04 6.83 13.11
CA TRP A 88 13.63 5.61 12.56
C TRP A 88 14.68 5.91 11.49
N ILE A 89 14.44 6.86 10.58
CA ILE A 89 15.46 7.29 9.61
C ILE A 89 16.69 7.81 10.34
N ASN A 90 16.53 8.78 11.26
CA ASN A 90 17.64 9.42 11.94
C ASN A 90 18.39 8.52 12.93
N GLY A 91 17.74 7.45 13.41
CA GLY A 91 18.38 6.42 14.24
C GLY A 91 19.25 5.43 13.46
N GLY A 92 19.61 5.72 12.21
CA GLY A 92 20.61 4.96 11.46
C GLY A 92 22.01 5.10 12.08
N LYS A 93 22.81 4.03 12.02
CA LYS A 93 24.14 3.98 12.65
C LYS A 93 25.17 4.90 11.96
N ASP A 94 24.97 5.15 10.67
CA ASP A 94 25.80 5.94 9.78
C ASP A 94 24.92 6.64 8.73
N GLU A 95 25.50 7.57 7.96
CA GLU A 95 24.76 8.30 6.92
C GLU A 95 24.28 7.39 5.79
N GLU A 96 25.01 6.33 5.46
CA GLU A 96 24.60 5.35 4.44
C GLU A 96 23.30 4.64 4.86
N GLU A 97 23.18 4.21 6.11
CA GLU A 97 21.95 3.60 6.61
C GLU A 97 20.79 4.61 6.69
N LYS A 98 21.06 5.88 7.01
CA LYS A 98 20.02 6.92 6.99
C LYS A 98 19.50 7.15 5.58
N GLU A 99 20.40 7.23 4.59
CA GLU A 99 20.05 7.35 3.17
C GLU A 99 19.26 6.13 2.67
N GLU A 100 19.67 4.91 3.06
CA GLU A 100 18.92 3.68 2.75
C GLU A 100 17.49 3.75 3.32
N ARG A 101 17.36 4.07 4.61
CA ARG A 101 16.06 4.18 5.29
C ARG A 101 15.18 5.25 4.66
N GLN A 102 15.76 6.39 4.30
CA GLN A 102 15.06 7.47 3.61
C GLN A 102 14.58 7.01 2.22
N SER A 103 15.41 6.31 1.46
CA SER A 103 15.04 5.78 0.14
C SER A 103 13.85 4.81 0.22
N ILE A 104 13.83 3.94 1.23
CA ILE A 104 12.71 3.01 1.47
C ILE A 104 11.41 3.79 1.72
N VAL A 105 11.45 4.79 2.60
CA VAL A 105 10.26 5.59 2.92
C VAL A 105 9.79 6.39 1.71
N MET A 106 10.68 7.04 0.98
CA MET A 106 10.33 7.78 -0.24
C MET A 106 9.68 6.88 -1.29
N ARG A 107 10.26 5.72 -1.57
CA ARG A 107 9.71 4.76 -2.54
C ARG A 107 8.30 4.30 -2.15
N LEU A 108 8.09 4.01 -0.86
CA LEU A 108 6.78 3.60 -0.38
C LEU A 108 5.76 4.73 -0.51
N THR A 109 6.14 5.97 -0.15
CA THR A 109 5.26 7.15 -0.32
C THR A 109 4.85 7.35 -1.77
N GLU A 110 5.81 7.34 -2.71
CA GLU A 110 5.53 7.47 -4.15
C GLU A 110 4.58 6.37 -4.65
N LYS A 111 4.76 5.14 -4.16
CA LYS A 111 3.90 4.01 -4.50
C LYS A 111 2.48 4.17 -3.94
N MET A 112 2.34 4.65 -2.70
CA MET A 112 1.03 4.92 -2.09
C MET A 112 0.29 6.06 -2.81
N GLU A 113 0.99 7.14 -3.17
CA GLU A 113 0.41 8.21 -3.99
C GLU A 113 -0.03 7.71 -5.37
N HIS A 114 0.78 6.84 -6.00
CA HIS A 114 0.39 6.22 -7.26
C HIS A 114 -0.87 5.37 -7.08
N LEU A 115 -0.91 4.53 -6.04
CA LEU A 115 -2.07 3.70 -5.74
C LEU A 115 -3.34 4.54 -5.51
N GLU A 116 -3.26 5.61 -4.72
CA GLU A 116 -4.37 6.54 -4.50
C GLU A 116 -4.89 7.14 -5.81
N ARG A 117 -3.97 7.57 -6.70
CA ARG A 117 -4.35 8.07 -8.04
C ARG A 117 -5.08 7.00 -8.85
N GLN A 118 -4.55 5.78 -8.93
CA GLN A 118 -5.17 4.69 -9.69
C GLN A 118 -6.54 4.30 -9.14
N MET A 119 -6.72 4.30 -7.82
CA MET A 119 -8.02 4.06 -7.20
C MET A 119 -9.02 5.19 -7.48
N ALA A 120 -8.58 6.45 -7.45
CA ALA A 120 -9.41 7.60 -7.80
C ALA A 120 -9.85 7.56 -9.26
N GLU A 121 -8.95 7.23 -10.18
CA GLU A 121 -9.24 7.02 -11.60
C GLU A 121 -10.23 5.89 -11.82
N ALA A 122 -10.05 4.74 -11.15
CA ALA A 122 -11.00 3.65 -11.19
C ALA A 122 -12.39 4.11 -10.74
N LYS A 123 -12.49 4.80 -9.60
CA LYS A 123 -13.76 5.34 -9.08
C LYS A 123 -14.45 6.31 -10.04
N ASN A 124 -13.69 7.20 -10.68
CA ASN A 124 -14.22 8.19 -11.62
C ASN A 124 -14.65 7.54 -12.95
N GLY A 125 -13.88 6.59 -13.46
CA GLY A 125 -14.20 5.84 -14.68
C GLY A 125 -15.49 5.02 -14.59
N TYR A 126 -15.86 4.59 -13.37
CA TYR A 126 -17.16 3.95 -13.09
C TYR A 126 -18.30 4.95 -12.80
N SER A 127 -17.99 6.22 -12.50
CA SER A 127 -18.99 7.25 -12.18
C SER A 127 -19.49 8.00 -13.42
N ASP A 128 -18.66 8.16 -14.46
CA ASP A 128 -19.04 8.80 -15.73
C ASP A 128 -19.85 7.88 -16.68
N LYS A 129 -19.99 6.60 -16.34
CA LYS A 129 -20.75 5.60 -17.13
C LYS A 129 -22.19 5.35 -16.60
N ASN A 130 -22.67 6.10 -15.60
CA ASN A 130 -24.05 6.02 -15.07
C ASN A 130 -24.91 7.22 -15.46
#